data_AF-A0A2S7BFA4-F1
#
_entry.id   AF-A0A2S7BFA4-F1
#
_cell.length_a   1.000
_cell.length_b   1.000
_cell.length_c   1.000
_cell.angle_alpha   90.00
_cell.angle_beta   90.00
_cell.angle_gamma   90.00
#
_symmetry.space_group_name_H-M   'P 1'
#
loop_
_entity.id
_entity.type
_entity.pdbx_description
1 polymer ?
#
loop_
_entity_poly.entity_id
_entity_poly.type
_entity_poly.pdbx_seq_one_letter_code
_entity_poly.pdbx_strand_id
1 'polypeptide(L)'
;MARHSPQLEAALSQFSAQPGISPDQAAQLRDALKADADLLSQVDKQAQAGALRGFAVQASSSSPPNLAGTYDIQSGVITLPASSLQPTGMVASQDLKATLQVQQMSVAFAHSTYPDAAGNRQPVTQDMVNNLQATINGSPALADELKRAATTIDLTDTQKPQRANLEGFDFVGPGVAAGETYDGNRKLMNLPPVGLQSFSAASPSGRFNPQDMTFVLGHEIQHSFNHSSKQQATALFLAQVDKQSKIRGPVHDYTDELRAYIQV
;
A
#
# COMPACT_ATOMS: atom_id res chain seq x y z
N MET A 1 8.17 26.81 -9.72
CA MET A 1 7.84 25.99 -8.53
C MET A 1 6.48 25.39 -8.76
N ALA A 2 6.35 24.06 -8.83
CA ALA A 2 5.04 23.42 -8.93
C ALA A 2 4.22 23.85 -7.70
N ARG A 3 3.15 24.62 -7.93
CA ARG A 3 2.26 25.08 -6.86
C ARG A 3 1.29 23.95 -6.60
N HIS A 4 1.45 23.27 -5.47
CA HIS A 4 0.38 22.49 -4.88
C HIS A 4 -0.79 23.42 -4.50
N SER A 5 -1.95 22.81 -4.28
CA SER A 5 -3.18 23.51 -3.98
C SER A 5 -3.11 24.31 -2.67
N PRO A 6 -3.95 25.35 -2.52
CA PRO A 6 -4.12 26.05 -1.24
C PRO A 6 -4.49 25.12 -0.08
N GLN A 7 -5.23 24.03 -0.36
CA GLN A 7 -5.63 23.03 0.61
C GLN A 7 -4.42 22.28 1.16
N LEU A 8 -3.51 21.81 0.29
CA LEU A 8 -2.28 21.15 0.73
C LEU A 8 -1.33 22.15 1.42
N GLU A 9 -1.23 23.40 0.97
CA GLU A 9 -0.41 24.40 1.67
C GLU A 9 -0.97 24.71 3.07
N ALA A 10 -2.30 24.75 3.22
CA ALA A 10 -2.92 24.94 4.53
C ALA A 10 -2.59 23.78 5.47
N ALA A 11 -2.67 22.53 5.02
CA ALA A 11 -2.29 21.35 5.78
C ALA A 11 -0.80 21.38 6.22
N LEU A 12 0.10 21.74 5.30
CA LEU A 12 1.55 21.86 5.58
C LEU A 12 1.85 23.04 6.51
N SER A 13 1.14 24.15 6.36
CA SER A 13 1.28 25.32 7.23
C SER A 13 0.80 25.02 8.65
N GLN A 14 -0.32 24.31 8.79
CA GLN A 14 -0.82 23.84 10.08
C GLN A 14 0.18 22.91 10.76
N PHE A 15 0.74 21.95 10.04
CA PHE A 15 1.81 21.07 10.55
C PHE A 15 3.01 21.87 11.07
N SER A 16 3.43 22.88 10.32
CA SER A 16 4.58 23.74 10.70
C SER A 16 4.31 24.58 11.96
N ALA A 17 3.04 24.84 12.27
CA ALA A 17 2.63 25.62 13.44
C ALA A 17 2.32 24.75 14.66
N GLN A 18 2.38 23.41 14.55
CA GLN A 18 2.10 22.52 15.67
C GLN A 18 3.17 22.64 16.78
N PRO A 19 2.77 22.65 18.06
CA PRO A 19 3.72 22.59 19.17
C PRO A 19 4.63 21.36 19.07
N GLY A 20 5.93 21.57 19.20
CA GLY A 20 6.93 20.50 19.15
C GLY A 20 7.45 20.15 17.75
N ILE A 21 6.90 20.74 16.68
CA ILE A 21 7.44 20.59 15.33
C ILE A 21 8.48 21.67 15.06
N SER A 22 9.69 21.26 14.68
CA SER A 22 10.76 22.20 14.30
C SER A 22 10.61 22.69 12.85
N PRO A 23 11.16 23.86 12.50
CA PRO A 23 11.21 24.32 11.10
C PRO A 23 11.89 23.30 10.16
N ASP A 24 12.91 22.60 10.66
CA ASP A 24 13.62 21.55 9.93
C ASP A 24 12.70 20.36 9.62
N GLN A 25 11.90 19.89 10.59
CA GLN A 25 10.93 18.81 10.38
C GLN A 25 9.82 19.22 9.39
N ALA A 26 9.35 20.46 9.49
CA ALA A 26 8.40 21.01 8.52
C ALA A 26 8.99 21.14 7.10
N ALA A 27 10.29 21.40 6.99
CA ALA A 27 11.01 21.40 5.73
C ALA A 27 11.19 19.98 5.17
N GLN A 28 11.50 19.00 6.02
CA GLN A 28 11.61 17.58 5.61
C GLN A 28 10.30 17.05 5.01
N LEU A 29 9.14 17.35 5.61
CA LEU A 29 7.85 16.94 5.04
C LEU A 29 7.64 17.54 3.64
N ARG A 30 7.95 18.83 3.47
CA ARG A 30 7.85 19.51 2.17
C ARG A 30 8.85 18.96 1.15
N ASP A 31 10.07 18.64 1.59
CA ASP A 31 11.11 18.03 0.75
C ASP A 31 10.70 16.63 0.30
N ALA A 32 10.16 15.82 1.20
CA ALA A 32 9.70 14.46 0.92
C ALA A 32 8.61 14.44 -0.16
N LEU A 33 7.61 15.32 -0.04
CA LEU A 33 6.55 15.46 -1.03
C LEU A 33 7.11 15.94 -2.38
N LYS A 34 8.04 16.91 -2.39
CA LYS A 34 8.62 17.42 -3.64
C LYS A 34 9.56 16.43 -4.34
N ALA A 35 10.09 15.46 -3.61
CA ALA A 35 11.03 14.48 -4.16
C ALA A 35 10.36 13.50 -5.14
N ASP A 36 9.04 13.34 -5.08
CA ASP A 36 8.24 12.47 -5.94
C ASP A 36 7.03 13.25 -6.48
N ALA A 37 7.04 13.54 -7.78
CA ALA A 37 6.00 14.34 -8.43
C ALA A 37 4.63 13.64 -8.45
N ASP A 38 4.61 12.31 -8.54
CA ASP A 38 3.37 11.54 -8.54
C ASP A 38 2.79 11.49 -7.14
N LEU A 39 3.62 11.24 -6.12
CA LEU A 39 3.22 11.35 -4.72
C LEU A 39 2.64 12.75 -4.43
N LEU A 40 3.35 13.83 -4.81
CA LEU A 40 2.85 15.20 -4.60
C LEU A 40 1.49 15.42 -5.27
N SER A 41 1.35 14.98 -6.53
CA SER A 41 0.11 15.11 -7.30
C SER A 41 -1.06 14.38 -6.64
N GLN A 42 -0.81 13.18 -6.12
CA GLN A 42 -1.86 12.37 -5.51
C GLN A 42 -2.25 12.89 -4.11
N VAL A 43 -1.27 13.28 -3.29
CA VAL A 43 -1.51 13.92 -1.97
C VAL A 43 -2.25 15.24 -2.16
N ASP A 44 -1.91 16.02 -3.19
CA ASP A 44 -2.59 17.27 -3.50
C ASP A 44 -4.05 17.04 -3.92
N LYS A 45 -4.33 16.01 -4.72
CA LYS A 45 -5.71 15.61 -5.05
C LYS A 45 -6.51 15.21 -3.81
N GLN A 46 -5.89 14.47 -2.89
CA GLN A 46 -6.54 14.11 -1.62
C GLN A 46 -6.85 15.33 -0.76
N ALA A 47 -5.96 16.33 -0.75
CA ALA A 47 -6.19 17.59 -0.06
C ALA A 47 -7.30 18.42 -0.71
N GLN A 48 -7.31 18.53 -2.03
CA GLN A 48 -8.37 19.22 -2.78
C GLN A 48 -9.75 18.56 -2.57
N ALA A 49 -9.79 17.23 -2.48
CA ALA A 49 -11.01 16.48 -2.19
C ALA A 49 -11.47 16.62 -0.72
N GLY A 50 -10.67 17.24 0.15
CA GLY A 50 -10.96 17.38 1.58
C GLY A 50 -10.79 16.08 2.38
N ALA A 51 -10.25 15.03 1.75
CA ALA A 51 -9.89 13.77 2.39
C ALA A 51 -8.64 13.96 3.26
N LEU A 52 -7.63 14.65 2.75
CA LEU A 52 -6.45 15.05 3.52
C LEU A 52 -6.62 16.49 3.99
N ARG A 53 -6.55 16.71 5.31
CA ARG A 53 -6.74 18.03 5.93
C ARG A 53 -5.52 18.49 6.73
N GLY A 54 -4.65 17.56 7.14
CA GLY A 54 -3.50 17.89 7.96
C GLY A 54 -2.52 16.74 8.12
N PHE A 55 -1.39 17.07 8.74
CA PHE A 55 -0.40 16.12 9.19
C PHE A 55 -0.20 16.30 10.70
N ALA A 56 0.20 15.23 11.38
CA ALA A 56 0.62 15.23 12.77
C ALA A 56 1.83 14.30 12.95
N VAL A 57 2.47 14.34 14.11
CA VAL A 57 3.54 13.39 14.47
C VAL A 57 3.11 12.65 15.73
N GLN A 58 3.22 11.32 15.71
CA GLN A 58 3.04 10.52 16.91
C GLN A 58 4.35 10.55 17.73
N ALA A 59 4.24 10.84 19.03
CA ALA A 59 5.40 10.82 19.92
C ALA A 59 6.07 9.43 19.94
N SER A 60 7.41 9.39 19.98
CA SER A 60 8.18 8.13 19.93
C SER A 60 7.91 7.18 21.11
N SER A 61 7.34 7.69 22.22
CA SER A 61 6.97 6.91 23.40
C SER A 61 5.54 6.36 23.36
N SER A 62 4.76 6.69 22.33
CA SER A 62 3.38 6.22 22.21
C SER A 62 3.31 4.71 21.97
N SER A 63 2.32 4.08 22.60
CA SER A 63 1.97 2.67 22.40
C SER A 63 0.53 2.58 21.91
N PRO A 64 0.23 1.82 20.84
CA PRO A 64 1.17 1.01 20.03
C PRO A 64 2.12 1.88 19.18
N PRO A 65 3.26 1.32 18.72
CA PRO A 65 4.21 2.05 17.89
C PRO A 65 3.54 2.46 16.57
N ASN A 66 3.94 3.62 16.05
CA ASN A 66 3.61 4.05 14.70
C ASN A 66 4.86 3.86 13.86
N LEU A 67 4.82 2.88 12.96
CA LEU A 67 5.95 2.46 12.13
C LEU A 67 5.78 2.93 10.69
N ALA A 68 4.57 2.86 10.12
CA ALA A 68 4.29 3.19 8.73
C ALA A 68 3.33 4.38 8.53
N GLY A 69 2.99 5.09 9.62
CA GLY A 69 2.00 6.14 9.64
C GLY A 69 0.59 5.61 9.98
N THR A 70 -0.31 6.55 10.30
CA THR A 70 -1.74 6.29 10.40
C THR A 70 -2.54 7.43 9.78
N TYR A 71 -3.78 7.13 9.41
CA TYR A 71 -4.75 8.04 8.85
C TYR A 71 -6.09 7.85 9.55
N ASP A 72 -6.75 8.98 9.83
CA ASP A 72 -8.07 9.05 10.43
C ASP A 72 -9.04 9.76 9.46
N ILE A 73 -10.10 9.05 9.05
CA ILE A 73 -11.10 9.52 8.08
C ILE A 73 -11.81 10.77 8.60
N GLN A 74 -12.14 10.79 9.89
CA GLN A 74 -12.98 11.83 10.49
C GLN A 74 -12.26 13.18 10.53
N SER A 75 -11.03 13.18 11.04
CA SER A 75 -10.17 14.37 11.10
C SER A 75 -9.49 14.67 9.77
N GLY A 76 -9.31 13.67 8.91
CA GLY A 76 -8.55 13.79 7.65
C GLY A 76 -7.05 13.98 7.89
N VAL A 77 -6.50 13.49 9.01
CA VAL A 77 -5.10 13.73 9.39
C VAL A 77 -4.25 12.48 9.18
N ILE A 78 -3.12 12.65 8.52
CA ILE A 78 -2.02 11.66 8.51
C ILE A 78 -1.14 11.90 9.74
N THR A 79 -0.98 10.89 10.59
CA THR A 79 -0.03 10.92 11.71
C THR A 79 1.24 10.16 11.33
N LEU A 80 2.36 10.88 11.21
CA LEU A 80 3.66 10.36 10.83
C LEU A 80 4.39 9.73 12.04
N PRO A 81 5.22 8.69 11.83
CA PRO A 81 6.18 8.23 12.83
C PRO A 81 7.18 9.34 13.17
N ALA A 82 7.41 9.60 14.46
CA ALA A 82 8.49 10.49 14.86
C ALA A 82 9.86 10.02 14.37
N SER A 83 10.08 8.71 14.25
CA SER A 83 11.33 8.13 13.72
C SER A 83 11.62 8.48 12.27
N SER A 84 10.60 8.83 11.48
CA SER A 84 10.77 9.24 10.08
C SER A 84 11.33 10.66 9.95
N LEU A 85 11.19 11.49 10.99
CA LEU A 85 11.59 12.88 11.01
C LEU A 85 12.88 13.07 11.81
N GLN A 86 13.90 13.65 11.18
CA GLN A 86 15.15 13.97 11.86
C GLN A 86 14.99 15.23 12.71
N PRO A 87 15.62 15.31 13.90
CA PRO A 87 15.55 16.51 14.73
C PRO A 87 16.10 17.77 14.05
N THR A 88 17.08 17.59 13.16
CA THR A 88 17.76 18.65 12.41
C THR A 88 17.94 18.28 10.95
N GLY A 89 18.15 19.29 10.11
CA GLY A 89 18.33 19.14 8.66
C GLY A 89 17.00 19.19 7.91
N MET A 90 17.05 19.69 6.67
CA MET A 90 15.84 19.92 5.85
C MET A 90 15.57 18.79 4.84
N VAL A 91 16.52 17.87 4.65
CA VAL A 91 16.41 16.80 3.65
C VAL A 91 15.60 15.65 4.21
N ALA A 92 14.59 15.21 3.46
CA ALA A 92 13.74 14.10 3.83
C ALA A 92 14.52 12.77 3.87
N SER A 93 14.31 12.01 4.94
CA SER A 93 14.79 10.63 5.03
C SER A 93 14.09 9.73 4.01
N GLN A 94 14.72 8.61 3.64
CA GLN A 94 14.07 7.59 2.80
C GLN A 94 12.85 6.98 3.50
N ASP A 95 12.92 6.86 4.82
CA ASP A 95 11.82 6.36 5.64
C ASP A 95 10.60 7.28 5.59
N LEU A 96 10.79 8.60 5.64
CA LEU A 96 9.70 9.57 5.50
C LEU A 96 9.05 9.49 4.11
N LYS A 97 9.85 9.36 3.05
CA LYS A 97 9.34 9.21 1.68
C LYS A 97 8.50 7.94 1.54
N ALA A 98 9.01 6.81 2.06
CA ALA A 98 8.29 5.54 2.03
C ALA A 98 7.01 5.57 2.89
N THR A 99 7.07 6.21 4.05
CA THR A 99 5.89 6.43 4.91
C THR A 99 4.83 7.23 4.18
N LEU A 100 5.20 8.31 3.49
CA LEU A 100 4.24 9.11 2.73
C LEU A 100 3.63 8.33 1.56
N GLN A 101 4.39 7.47 0.88
CA GLN A 101 3.84 6.55 -0.12
C GLN A 101 2.80 5.60 0.47
N VAL A 102 3.09 4.98 1.62
CA VAL A 102 2.12 4.12 2.31
C VAL A 102 0.88 4.92 2.74
N GLN A 103 1.03 6.13 3.27
CA GLN A 103 -0.10 6.92 3.75
C GLN A 103 -0.96 7.46 2.60
N GLN A 104 -0.33 7.81 1.48
CA GLN A 104 -1.01 8.10 0.20
C GLN A 104 -1.95 6.95 -0.19
N MET A 105 -1.49 5.70 -0.09
CA MET A 105 -2.32 4.51 -0.34
C MET A 105 -3.44 4.36 0.71
N SER A 106 -3.13 4.57 1.99
CA SER A 106 -4.11 4.48 3.09
C SER A 106 -5.25 5.48 2.94
N VAL A 107 -4.97 6.73 2.56
CA VAL A 107 -5.99 7.75 2.32
C VAL A 107 -6.86 7.36 1.12
N ALA A 108 -6.27 6.89 0.03
CA ALA A 108 -7.03 6.44 -1.14
C ALA A 108 -7.96 5.26 -0.79
N PHE A 109 -7.46 4.29 -0.03
CA PHE A 109 -8.23 3.15 0.44
C PHE A 109 -9.38 3.56 1.36
N ALA A 110 -9.10 4.45 2.31
CA ALA A 110 -10.07 4.93 3.29
C ALA A 110 -11.26 5.68 2.68
N HIS A 111 -11.09 6.25 1.47
CA HIS A 111 -12.14 6.93 0.71
C HIS A 111 -12.67 6.11 -0.47
N SER A 112 -12.36 4.82 -0.50
CA SER A 112 -12.90 3.88 -1.47
C SER A 112 -14.22 3.25 -0.98
N THR A 113 -14.78 2.36 -1.80
CA THR A 113 -15.99 1.60 -1.46
C THR A 113 -15.82 0.15 -1.88
N TYR A 114 -16.40 -0.79 -1.14
CA TYR A 114 -16.36 -2.21 -1.43
C TYR A 114 -17.77 -2.77 -1.67
N PRO A 115 -17.92 -3.86 -2.46
CA PRO A 115 -19.18 -4.58 -2.55
C PRO A 115 -19.39 -5.44 -1.29
N ASP A 116 -20.55 -5.32 -0.64
CA ASP A 116 -20.96 -6.24 0.42
C ASP A 116 -21.43 -7.60 -0.16
N ALA A 117 -21.82 -8.53 0.71
CA ALA A 117 -22.28 -9.87 0.30
C ALA A 117 -23.54 -9.83 -0.59
N ALA A 118 -24.32 -8.75 -0.55
CA ALA A 118 -25.47 -8.52 -1.41
C ALA A 118 -25.11 -7.74 -2.69
N GLY A 119 -23.84 -7.37 -2.88
CA GLY A 119 -23.34 -6.61 -4.01
C GLY A 119 -23.54 -5.09 -3.91
N ASN A 120 -24.02 -4.57 -2.78
CA ASN A 120 -24.17 -3.13 -2.61
C ASN A 120 -22.81 -2.49 -2.30
N ARG A 121 -22.58 -1.28 -2.82
CA ARG A 121 -21.36 -0.52 -2.53
C ARG A 121 -21.45 0.12 -1.15
N GLN A 122 -20.55 -0.27 -0.26
CA GLN A 122 -20.41 0.28 1.08
C GLN A 122 -19.12 1.11 1.16
N PRO A 123 -19.14 2.26 1.85
CA PRO A 123 -17.91 3.01 2.11
C PRO A 123 -16.99 2.23 3.04
N VAL A 124 -15.68 2.40 2.87
CA VAL A 124 -14.71 1.94 3.86
C VAL A 124 -14.95 2.66 5.19
N THR A 125 -14.89 1.92 6.29
CA THR A 125 -15.12 2.46 7.64
C THR A 125 -13.81 2.74 8.36
N GLN A 126 -13.86 3.58 9.40
CA GLN A 126 -12.70 3.83 10.26
C GLN A 126 -12.20 2.54 10.93
N ASP A 127 -13.08 1.59 11.25
CA ASP A 127 -12.71 0.28 11.80
C ASP A 127 -11.81 -0.50 10.83
N MET A 128 -12.16 -0.54 9.54
CA MET A 128 -11.36 -1.22 8.51
C MET A 128 -9.99 -0.58 8.33
N VAL A 129 -9.94 0.76 8.31
CA VAL A 129 -8.67 1.50 8.22
C VAL A 129 -7.83 1.30 9.48
N ASN A 130 -8.44 1.33 10.67
CA ASN A 130 -7.75 1.05 11.92
C ASN A 130 -7.17 -0.36 11.95
N ASN A 131 -7.94 -1.35 11.52
CA ASN A 131 -7.52 -2.75 11.50
C ASN A 131 -6.33 -2.97 10.54
N LEU A 132 -6.41 -2.44 9.32
CA LEU A 132 -5.29 -2.49 8.37
C LEU A 132 -4.02 -1.84 8.95
N GLN A 133 -4.16 -0.61 9.47
CA GLN A 133 -3.04 0.14 10.02
C GLN A 133 -2.47 -0.49 11.29
N ALA A 134 -3.31 -1.07 12.14
CA ALA A 134 -2.89 -1.77 13.35
C ALA A 134 -2.10 -3.04 12.99
N THR A 135 -2.52 -3.78 11.96
CA THR A 135 -1.74 -4.92 11.47
C THR A 135 -0.37 -4.49 10.95
N ILE A 136 -0.31 -3.47 10.09
CA ILE A 136 0.95 -2.96 9.53
C ILE A 136 1.88 -2.46 10.65
N ASN A 137 1.36 -1.61 11.53
CA ASN A 137 2.14 -1.02 12.62
C ASN A 137 2.46 -2.01 13.75
N GLY A 138 1.74 -3.12 13.85
CA GLY A 138 1.96 -4.18 14.83
C GLY A 138 3.17 -5.08 14.53
N SER A 139 3.75 -4.98 13.33
CA SER A 139 4.89 -5.79 12.90
C SER A 139 5.95 -4.94 12.20
N PRO A 140 7.14 -4.75 12.80
CA PRO A 140 8.24 -4.02 12.16
C PRO A 140 8.64 -4.60 10.80
N ALA A 141 8.73 -5.93 10.70
CA ALA A 141 9.04 -6.58 9.44
C ALA A 141 7.98 -6.28 8.37
N LEU A 142 6.69 -6.31 8.74
CA LEU A 142 5.62 -6.01 7.79
C LEU A 142 5.64 -4.54 7.35
N ALA A 143 5.84 -3.61 8.29
CA ALA A 143 5.95 -2.19 7.98
C ALA A 143 7.13 -1.89 7.03
N ASP A 144 8.28 -2.51 7.27
CA ASP A 144 9.48 -2.35 6.43
C ASP A 144 9.27 -2.95 5.03
N GLU A 145 8.70 -4.15 4.94
CA GLU A 145 8.39 -4.81 3.66
C GLU A 145 7.36 -4.02 2.85
N LEU A 146 6.33 -3.48 3.51
CA LEU A 146 5.30 -2.66 2.86
C LEU A 146 5.91 -1.36 2.32
N LYS A 147 6.70 -0.65 3.14
CA LYS A 147 7.43 0.55 2.71
C LYS A 147 8.36 0.26 1.55
N ARG A 148 9.07 -0.87 1.58
CA ARG A 148 9.93 -1.31 0.47
C ARG A 148 9.11 -1.57 -0.79
N ALA A 149 7.97 -2.25 -0.68
CA ALA A 149 7.10 -2.53 -1.83
C ALA A 149 6.53 -1.23 -2.43
N ALA A 150 6.17 -0.27 -1.59
CA ALA A 150 5.64 1.03 -1.99
C ALA A 150 6.68 1.99 -2.60
N THR A 151 7.97 1.65 -2.55
CA THR A 151 9.06 2.50 -3.05
C THR A 151 10.00 1.81 -4.04
N THR A 152 9.97 0.48 -4.13
CA THR A 152 10.75 -0.25 -5.11
C THR A 152 10.09 -0.15 -6.47
N ILE A 153 10.77 0.46 -7.43
CA ILE A 153 10.27 0.57 -8.80
C ILE A 153 10.31 -0.79 -9.50
N ASP A 154 9.20 -1.18 -10.12
CA ASP A 154 9.15 -2.32 -11.02
C ASP A 154 9.82 -1.94 -12.35
N LEU A 155 11.12 -2.21 -12.43
CA LEU A 155 11.91 -1.96 -13.64
C LEU A 155 11.48 -2.79 -14.85
N THR A 156 10.58 -3.77 -14.66
CA THR A 156 10.09 -4.62 -15.74
C THR A 156 8.78 -4.13 -16.35
N ASP A 157 8.11 -3.14 -15.72
CA ASP A 157 6.97 -2.45 -16.33
C ASP A 157 7.45 -1.49 -17.43
N THR A 158 7.60 -2.03 -18.64
CA THR A 158 8.04 -1.27 -19.82
C THR A 158 6.99 -0.26 -20.31
N GLN A 159 5.74 -0.36 -19.87
CA GLN A 159 4.68 0.57 -20.24
C GLN A 159 4.66 1.79 -19.32
N LYS A 160 5.00 1.60 -18.04
CA LYS A 160 5.03 2.64 -17.02
C LYS A 160 6.26 2.45 -16.11
N PRO A 161 7.46 2.89 -16.53
CA PRO A 161 8.74 2.53 -15.92
C PRO A 161 9.05 3.21 -14.56
N GLN A 162 8.05 3.84 -13.93
CA GLN A 162 8.18 4.56 -12.66
C GLN A 162 7.20 4.04 -11.60
N ARG A 163 6.54 2.90 -11.88
CA ARG A 163 5.58 2.32 -10.95
C ARG A 163 6.27 1.57 -9.84
N ALA A 164 5.80 1.76 -8.62
CA ALA A 164 6.24 0.96 -7.50
C ALA A 164 5.70 -0.48 -7.61
N ASN A 165 6.32 -1.42 -6.89
CA ASN A 165 5.80 -2.78 -6.77
C ASN A 165 4.42 -2.80 -6.12
N LEU A 166 4.08 -1.84 -5.27
CA LEU A 166 2.75 -1.69 -4.69
C LEU A 166 2.35 -0.22 -4.68
N GLU A 167 1.15 0.08 -5.16
CA GLU A 167 0.63 1.45 -5.31
C GLU A 167 -0.72 1.68 -4.65
N GLY A 168 -1.32 0.65 -4.04
CA GLY A 168 -2.59 0.82 -3.36
C GLY A 168 -3.17 -0.46 -2.79
N PHE A 169 -4.25 -0.26 -2.04
CA PHE A 169 -5.13 -1.32 -1.55
C PHE A 169 -6.47 -1.23 -2.28
N ASP A 170 -7.07 -2.38 -2.56
CA ASP A 170 -8.40 -2.50 -3.13
C ASP A 170 -9.09 -3.70 -2.44
N PHE A 171 -10.29 -4.06 -2.89
CA PHE A 171 -11.02 -5.21 -2.36
C PHE A 171 -11.05 -6.35 -3.35
N VAL A 172 -10.99 -7.58 -2.83
CA VAL A 172 -11.30 -8.76 -3.65
C VAL A 172 -12.71 -8.62 -4.23
N GLY A 173 -12.83 -8.90 -5.53
CA GLY A 173 -14.10 -8.78 -6.23
C GLY A 173 -15.14 -9.78 -5.72
N PRO A 174 -16.44 -9.52 -5.97
CA PRO A 174 -17.51 -10.43 -5.57
C PRO A 174 -17.32 -11.80 -6.24
N GLY A 175 -17.52 -12.87 -5.48
CA GLY A 175 -17.39 -14.26 -5.97
C GLY A 175 -15.97 -14.80 -6.06
N VAL A 176 -14.95 -14.01 -5.71
CA VAL A 176 -13.56 -14.50 -5.58
C VAL A 176 -13.39 -15.14 -4.20
N ALA A 177 -13.24 -16.46 -4.15
CA ALA A 177 -12.93 -17.21 -2.94
C ALA A 177 -11.42 -17.23 -2.66
N ALA A 178 -10.80 -16.04 -2.61
CA ALA A 178 -9.44 -15.86 -2.14
C ALA A 178 -9.47 -15.19 -0.77
N GLY A 179 -8.47 -15.43 0.07
CA GLY A 179 -8.25 -14.60 1.26
C GLY A 179 -7.93 -13.18 0.79
N GLU A 180 -6.75 -13.00 0.23
CA GLU A 180 -6.25 -11.76 -0.34
C GLU A 180 -5.63 -12.08 -1.70
N THR A 181 -5.38 -11.07 -2.54
CA THR A 181 -4.63 -11.27 -3.80
C THR A 181 -3.81 -10.04 -4.15
N TYR A 182 -2.67 -10.23 -4.78
CA TYR A 182 -1.92 -9.16 -5.42
C TYR A 182 -2.17 -9.13 -6.94
N ASP A 183 -2.68 -8.01 -7.45
CA ASP A 183 -2.79 -7.72 -8.87
C ASP A 183 -1.56 -6.94 -9.33
N GLY A 184 -0.60 -7.63 -9.96
CA GLY A 184 0.64 -7.00 -10.40
C GLY A 184 0.55 -6.17 -11.68
N ASN A 185 -0.58 -6.23 -12.41
CA ASN A 185 -0.84 -5.29 -13.50
C ASN A 185 -1.33 -3.96 -12.93
N ARG A 186 -2.19 -4.01 -11.90
CA ARG A 186 -2.70 -2.82 -11.22
C ARG A 186 -1.79 -2.35 -10.08
N LYS A 187 -0.80 -3.15 -9.66
CA LYS A 187 0.05 -2.92 -8.47
C LYS A 187 -0.78 -2.72 -7.20
N LEU A 188 -1.86 -3.50 -7.07
CA LEU A 188 -2.80 -3.38 -5.95
C LEU A 188 -2.84 -4.66 -5.13
N MET A 189 -2.92 -4.48 -3.83
CA MET A 189 -3.25 -5.56 -2.90
C MET A 189 -4.75 -5.55 -2.62
N ASN A 190 -5.44 -6.61 -3.01
CA ASN A 190 -6.88 -6.77 -2.84
C ASN A 190 -7.16 -7.52 -1.53
N LEU A 191 -7.92 -6.88 -0.64
CA LEU A 191 -8.21 -7.35 0.71
C LEU A 191 -9.68 -7.83 0.81
N PRO A 192 -9.97 -8.85 1.63
CA PRO A 192 -11.33 -9.29 1.89
C PRO A 192 -12.02 -8.29 2.83
N PRO A 193 -13.19 -7.72 2.46
CA PRO A 193 -13.87 -6.76 3.33
C PRO A 193 -14.14 -7.31 4.74
N VAL A 194 -14.58 -8.57 4.84
CA VAL A 194 -14.84 -9.26 6.11
C VAL A 194 -13.58 -9.44 6.96
N GLY A 195 -12.43 -9.65 6.33
CA GLY A 195 -11.15 -9.82 7.02
C GLY A 195 -10.62 -8.52 7.62
N LEU A 196 -11.14 -7.36 7.21
CA LEU A 196 -10.80 -6.04 7.76
C LEU A 196 -11.82 -5.53 8.78
N GLN A 197 -12.97 -6.19 8.94
CA GLN A 197 -14.03 -5.73 9.83
C GLN A 197 -13.99 -6.44 11.17
N SER A 198 -14.03 -5.67 12.24
CA SER A 198 -14.27 -6.18 13.59
C SER A 198 -15.70 -6.72 13.70
N PHE A 199 -15.87 -7.83 14.42
CA PHE A 199 -17.21 -8.30 14.77
C PHE A 199 -17.93 -7.25 15.61
N SER A 200 -19.10 -6.79 15.16
CA SER A 200 -19.95 -5.86 15.89
C SER A 200 -21.41 -6.02 15.49
N ALA A 201 -22.33 -5.32 16.17
CA ALA A 201 -23.74 -5.28 15.76
C ALA A 201 -23.93 -4.69 14.35
N ALA A 202 -23.07 -3.74 13.94
CA ALA A 202 -23.06 -3.15 12.61
C ALA A 202 -22.39 -4.04 11.55
N SER A 203 -21.45 -4.90 11.99
CA SER A 203 -20.69 -5.82 11.13
C SER A 203 -20.69 -7.24 11.74
N PRO A 204 -21.83 -7.95 11.76
CA PRO A 204 -21.94 -9.27 12.42
C PRO A 204 -21.14 -10.36 11.69
N SER A 205 -20.82 -10.13 10.41
CA SER A 205 -19.94 -10.98 9.61
C SER A 205 -18.46 -10.61 9.74
N GLY A 206 -18.08 -9.58 10.50
CA GLY A 206 -16.69 -9.18 10.69
C GLY A 206 -15.87 -10.32 11.30
N ARG A 207 -14.68 -10.58 10.75
CA ARG A 207 -13.77 -11.65 11.16
C ARG A 207 -12.32 -11.17 11.26
N PHE A 208 -12.10 -9.88 11.52
CA PHE A 208 -10.74 -9.36 11.66
C PHE A 208 -9.93 -10.18 12.67
N ASN A 209 -8.79 -10.67 12.19
CA ASN A 209 -7.78 -11.36 12.98
C ASN A 209 -6.42 -10.76 12.61
N PRO A 210 -5.71 -10.13 13.56
CA PRO A 210 -4.47 -9.45 13.26
C PRO A 210 -3.33 -10.41 12.87
N GLN A 211 -3.32 -11.64 13.38
CA GLN A 211 -2.31 -12.65 13.01
C GLN A 211 -2.50 -13.12 11.56
N ASP A 212 -3.74 -13.47 11.21
CA ASP A 212 -4.08 -13.92 9.85
C ASP A 212 -3.78 -12.80 8.85
N MET A 213 -4.23 -11.57 9.15
CA MET A 213 -3.97 -10.40 8.31
C MET A 213 -2.46 -10.11 8.20
N THR A 214 -1.67 -10.27 9.28
CA THR A 214 -0.21 -10.08 9.23
C THR A 214 0.42 -11.07 8.25
N PHE A 215 0.06 -12.35 8.36
CA PHE A 215 0.58 -13.39 7.49
C PHE A 215 0.24 -13.10 6.03
N VAL A 216 -1.02 -12.79 5.74
CA VAL A 216 -1.44 -12.62 4.36
C VAL A 216 -0.92 -11.32 3.74
N LEU A 217 -0.92 -10.20 4.46
CA LEU A 217 -0.27 -8.97 3.97
C LEU A 217 1.20 -9.23 3.63
N GLY A 218 1.92 -9.96 4.49
CA GLY A 218 3.29 -10.39 4.22
C GLY A 218 3.41 -11.25 2.96
N HIS A 219 2.50 -12.21 2.77
CA HIS A 219 2.43 -13.09 1.60
C HIS A 219 2.23 -12.29 0.30
N GLU A 220 1.24 -11.39 0.28
CA GLU A 220 0.91 -10.60 -0.90
C GLU A 220 1.99 -9.56 -1.23
N ILE A 221 2.69 -9.02 -0.22
CA ILE A 221 3.87 -8.19 -0.47
C ILE A 221 4.95 -8.99 -1.20
N GLN A 222 5.20 -10.25 -0.83
CA GLN A 222 6.16 -11.08 -1.58
C GLN A 222 5.70 -11.36 -3.01
N HIS A 223 4.39 -11.47 -3.25
CA HIS A 223 3.86 -11.53 -4.62
C HIS A 223 4.19 -10.27 -5.42
N SER A 224 4.26 -9.10 -4.81
CA SER A 224 4.68 -7.87 -5.49
C SER A 224 6.12 -7.93 -6.01
N PHE A 225 7.06 -8.45 -5.22
CA PHE A 225 8.47 -8.59 -5.63
C PHE A 225 8.68 -9.72 -6.64
N ASN A 226 7.93 -10.82 -6.51
CA ASN A 226 8.08 -12.00 -7.36
C ASN A 226 7.22 -11.94 -8.63
N HIS A 227 6.43 -10.89 -8.81
CA HIS A 227 5.47 -10.81 -9.92
C HIS A 227 6.14 -10.95 -11.28
N SER A 228 7.21 -10.19 -11.53
CA SER A 228 7.88 -10.18 -12.82
C SER A 228 8.55 -11.51 -13.14
N SER A 229 9.27 -12.10 -12.17
CA SER A 229 9.91 -13.40 -12.35
C SER A 229 8.87 -14.49 -12.61
N LYS A 230 7.73 -14.49 -11.90
CA LYS A 230 6.62 -15.40 -12.16
C LYS A 230 6.00 -15.20 -13.55
N GLN A 231 5.81 -13.96 -14.00
CA GLN A 231 5.31 -13.69 -15.35
C GLN A 231 6.27 -14.23 -16.43
N GLN A 232 7.57 -13.99 -16.27
CA GLN A 232 8.60 -14.48 -17.19
C GLN A 232 8.65 -16.02 -17.21
N ALA A 233 8.65 -16.65 -16.03
CA ALA A 233 8.62 -18.11 -15.91
C ALA A 233 7.36 -18.72 -16.54
N THR A 234 6.20 -18.07 -16.36
CA THR A 234 4.94 -18.50 -16.98
C THR A 234 5.00 -18.38 -18.51
N ALA A 235 5.50 -17.27 -19.03
CA ALA A 235 5.64 -17.06 -20.47
C ALA A 235 6.60 -18.08 -21.11
N LEU A 236 7.73 -18.35 -20.44
CA LEU A 236 8.68 -19.38 -20.86
C LEU A 236 8.05 -20.77 -20.85
N PHE A 237 7.34 -21.12 -19.78
CA PHE A 237 6.64 -22.40 -19.67
C PHE A 237 5.62 -22.58 -20.80
N LEU A 238 4.76 -21.59 -21.05
CA LEU A 238 3.78 -21.64 -22.14
C LEU A 238 4.43 -21.77 -23.53
N ALA A 239 5.54 -21.06 -23.77
CA ALA A 239 6.28 -21.18 -25.03
C ALA A 239 6.91 -22.57 -25.21
N GLN A 240 7.43 -23.18 -24.13
CA GLN A 240 7.99 -24.53 -24.16
C GLN A 240 6.89 -25.58 -24.39
N VAL A 241 5.75 -25.46 -23.71
CA VAL A 241 4.57 -26.32 -23.92
C VAL A 241 4.08 -26.22 -25.37
N ASP A 242 3.97 -25.02 -25.93
CA ASP A 242 3.58 -24.84 -27.34
C ASP A 242 4.57 -25.54 -28.29
N LYS A 243 5.88 -25.39 -28.06
CA LYS A 243 6.91 -26.07 -28.84
C LYS A 243 6.79 -27.59 -28.75
N GLN A 244 6.63 -28.12 -27.54
CA GLN A 244 6.53 -29.56 -27.28
C GLN A 244 5.27 -30.17 -27.92
N SER A 245 4.15 -29.43 -27.92
CA SER A 245 2.90 -29.84 -28.57
C SER A 245 3.01 -29.98 -30.09
N LYS A 246 4.00 -29.33 -30.72
CA LYS A 246 4.23 -29.33 -32.18
C LYS A 246 5.27 -30.35 -32.64
N ILE A 247 5.91 -31.09 -31.72
CA ILE A 247 6.87 -32.13 -32.08
C ILE A 247 6.16 -33.27 -32.81
N ARG A 248 6.74 -33.72 -33.93
CA ARG A 248 6.26 -34.89 -34.67
C ARG A 248 6.65 -36.16 -33.91
N GLY A 249 5.68 -36.76 -33.23
CA GLY A 249 5.86 -38.02 -32.52
C GLY A 249 4.54 -38.47 -31.87
N PRO A 250 4.42 -39.74 -31.47
CA PRO A 250 3.22 -40.25 -30.82
C PRO A 250 3.07 -39.82 -29.36
N VAL A 251 4.12 -39.23 -28.75
CA VAL A 251 4.16 -38.83 -27.33
C VAL A 251 4.65 -37.40 -27.20
N HIS A 252 3.93 -36.58 -26.44
CA HIS A 252 4.36 -35.26 -25.99
C HIS A 252 4.71 -35.35 -24.50
N ASP A 253 6.00 -35.34 -24.18
CA ASP A 253 6.51 -35.38 -22.79
C ASP A 253 6.76 -33.95 -22.30
N TYR A 254 6.04 -33.51 -21.27
CA TYR A 254 6.15 -32.16 -20.70
C TYR A 254 6.94 -32.13 -19.37
N THR A 255 7.64 -33.23 -19.04
CA THR A 255 8.26 -33.41 -17.72
C THR A 255 9.31 -32.35 -17.42
N ASP A 256 10.14 -31.98 -18.41
CA ASP A 256 11.22 -31.02 -18.21
C ASP A 256 10.68 -29.59 -18.13
N GLU A 257 9.66 -29.25 -18.92
CA GLU A 257 8.96 -27.96 -18.87
C GLU A 257 8.28 -27.76 -17.51
N LEU A 258 7.58 -28.77 -17.01
CA LEU A 258 6.95 -28.74 -15.69
C LEU A 258 7.98 -28.66 -14.57
N ARG A 259 9.09 -29.42 -14.65
CA ARG A 259 10.16 -29.37 -13.65
C ARG A 259 10.76 -27.98 -13.57
N ALA A 260 11.03 -27.34 -14.72
CA ALA A 260 11.58 -25.99 -14.76
C ALA A 260 10.61 -24.96 -14.18
N TYR A 261 9.31 -25.07 -14.43
CA TYR A 261 8.31 -24.12 -13.95
C TYR A 261 8.07 -24.20 -12.44
N ILE A 262 8.02 -25.39 -11.85
CA ILE A 262 7.71 -25.59 -10.41
C ILE A 262 8.86 -25.12 -9.49
N GLN A 263 10.06 -24.96 -10.02
CA GLN A 263 11.25 -24.55 -9.26
C GLN A 263 11.40 -23.03 -9.12
N VAL A 264 10.48 -22.23 -9.69
CA VAL A 264 10.46 -20.76 -9.68
C VAL A 264 9.36 -20.24 -8.77
#